data_AF-A0A7J4BTN3-F1
#
_entry.id   AF-A0A7J4BTN3-F1
#
_cell.length_a   1.000
_cell.length_b   1.000
_cell.length_c   1.000
_cell.angle_alpha   90.00
_cell.angle_beta   90.00
_cell.angle_gamma   90.00
#
_symmetry.space_group_name_H-M   'P 1'
#
loop_
_entity.id
_entity.type
_entity.pdbx_description
1 polymer ?
#
loop_
_entity_poly.entity_id
_entity_poly.type
_entity_poly.pdbx_seq_one_letter_code
_entity_poly.pdbx_strand_id
1 'polypeptide(L)'
;LAPLGTDYVKEHITDAPWLIVLFRHTQRKRENGEWSPTYYSQESCGIAAGMFISAIHNMGLVTLTHTPSPMGFLGEILGRGEHEKAMLLMPVGYPADGAEVPNLQRKALDEISDFIE
;
A
#
# COMPACT_ATOMS: atom_id res chain seq x y z
N LEU A 1 -17.90 8.15 -0.60
CA LEU A 1 -17.41 6.92 -1.26
C LEU A 1 -18.56 5.99 -1.70
N ALA A 2 -19.78 6.48 -1.88
CA ALA A 2 -20.95 5.66 -2.25
C ALA A 2 -20.74 4.63 -3.39
N PRO A 3 -19.99 4.90 -4.48
CA PRO A 3 -19.77 3.90 -5.52
C PRO A 3 -18.82 2.75 -5.14
N LEU A 4 -18.11 2.83 -4.01
CA LEU A 4 -17.15 1.81 -3.56
C LEU A 4 -17.67 0.96 -2.38
N GLY A 5 -18.86 1.25 -1.84
CA GLY A 5 -19.45 0.47 -0.75
C GLY A 5 -18.67 0.45 0.57
N THR A 6 -17.71 1.35 0.76
CA THR A 6 -16.86 1.36 1.97
C THR A 6 -17.48 2.18 3.09
N ASP A 7 -17.44 1.68 4.32
CA ASP A 7 -17.78 2.41 5.54
C ASP A 7 -16.59 2.48 6.52
N TYR A 8 -16.84 2.78 7.80
CA TYR A 8 -15.80 2.87 8.83
C TYR A 8 -15.41 1.50 9.42
N VAL A 9 -16.20 0.45 9.19
CA VAL A 9 -15.93 -0.90 9.67
C VAL A 9 -14.95 -1.57 8.69
N LYS A 10 -13.89 -2.18 9.23
CA LYS A 10 -12.74 -2.67 8.44
C LYS A 10 -12.37 -4.11 8.82
N GLU A 11 -13.33 -5.03 8.72
CA GLU A 11 -13.15 -6.46 9.05
C GLU A 11 -11.98 -7.11 8.29
N HIS A 12 -11.72 -6.67 7.05
CA HIS A 12 -10.56 -7.14 6.28
C HIS A 12 -9.19 -6.89 6.97
N ILE A 13 -9.09 -5.97 7.94
CA ILE A 13 -7.85 -5.74 8.70
C ILE A 13 -7.66 -6.84 9.77
N THR A 14 -8.75 -7.42 10.28
CA THR A 14 -8.72 -8.46 11.32
C THR A 14 -8.79 -9.88 10.74
N ASP A 15 -9.53 -10.06 9.65
CA ASP A 15 -9.82 -11.38 9.08
C ASP A 15 -8.69 -11.85 8.16
N ALA A 16 -7.98 -10.92 7.53
CA ALA A 16 -6.86 -11.27 6.67
C ALA A 16 -5.76 -11.96 7.48
N PRO A 17 -5.22 -13.10 7.00
CA PRO A 17 -4.18 -13.84 7.71
C PRO A 17 -2.87 -13.05 7.82
N TRP A 18 -2.65 -12.06 6.94
CA TRP A 18 -1.49 -11.17 7.00
C TRP A 18 -1.92 -9.71 6.87
N LEU A 19 -1.29 -8.86 7.68
CA LEU A 19 -1.41 -7.42 7.59
C LEU A 19 -0.04 -6.82 7.29
N ILE A 20 0.11 -6.28 6.08
CA ILE A 20 1.37 -5.72 5.61
C ILE A 20 1.31 -4.20 5.76
N VAL A 21 2.25 -3.62 6.51
CA VAL A 21 2.37 -2.17 6.64
C VAL A 21 3.66 -1.71 5.97
N LEU A 22 3.54 -0.95 4.90
CA LEU A 22 4.67 -0.40 4.16
C LEU A 22 5.11 0.92 4.79
N PHE A 23 6.33 0.96 5.31
CA PHE A 23 6.97 2.17 5.80
C PHE A 23 8.00 2.68 4.79
N ARG A 24 7.94 3.97 4.47
CA ARG A 24 9.01 4.64 3.71
C ARG A 24 10.03 5.23 4.68
N HIS A 25 11.30 5.10 4.34
CA HIS A 25 12.41 5.69 5.10
C HIS A 25 12.67 7.11 4.57
N THR A 26 12.42 8.13 5.39
CA THR A 26 12.68 9.54 5.03
C THR A 26 14.17 9.86 5.09
N GLN A 27 14.90 9.14 5.94
CA GLN A 27 16.34 9.25 6.12
C GLN A 27 16.95 7.86 6.25
N ARG A 28 18.23 7.76 5.92
CA ARG A 28 19.05 6.55 6.09
C ARG A 28 20.29 6.88 6.90
N LYS A 29 20.73 5.91 7.70
CA LYS A 29 22.01 5.99 8.39
C LYS A 29 23.10 5.52 7.45
N ARG A 30 24.15 6.33 7.29
CA ARG A 30 25.34 5.99 6.50
C ARG A 30 26.28 5.11 7.34
N GLU A 31 27.26 4.48 6.69
CA GLU A 31 28.26 3.64 7.35
C GLU A 31 29.09 4.41 8.38
N ASN A 32 29.32 5.71 8.15
CA ASN A 32 30.00 6.61 9.10
C ASN A 32 29.12 7.02 10.31
N GLY A 33 27.89 6.51 10.41
CA GLY A 33 26.96 6.78 11.50
C GLY A 33 26.09 8.03 11.31
N GLU A 34 26.34 8.86 10.30
CA GLU A 34 25.57 10.07 10.04
C GLU A 34 24.22 9.77 9.37
N TRP A 35 23.23 10.62 9.63
CA TRP A 35 21.94 10.57 8.95
C TRP A 35 21.96 11.37 7.65
N SER A 36 21.29 10.85 6.64
CA SER A 36 21.15 11.49 5.34
C SER A 36 19.74 11.33 4.81
N PRO A 37 19.18 12.32 4.09
CA PRO A 37 17.88 12.16 3.46
C PRO A 37 17.88 11.04 2.42
N THR A 38 16.76 10.31 2.34
CA THR A 38 16.48 9.35 1.27
C THR A 38 15.75 10.08 0.15
N TYR A 39 16.44 10.30 -0.96
CA TYR A 39 15.88 10.96 -2.14
C TYR A 39 14.81 10.07 -2.80
N TYR A 40 13.73 10.70 -3.26
CA TYR A 40 12.62 10.03 -3.95
C TYR A 40 12.04 8.83 -3.16
N SER A 41 12.04 8.92 -1.82
CA SER A 41 11.60 7.82 -0.96
C SER A 41 10.14 7.43 -1.20
N GLN A 42 9.29 8.40 -1.55
CA GLN A 42 7.87 8.15 -1.80
C GLN A 42 7.66 7.44 -3.14
N GLU A 43 8.32 7.89 -4.21
CA GLU A 43 8.27 7.31 -5.54
C GLU A 43 8.86 5.89 -5.54
N SER A 44 10.01 5.72 -4.87
CA SER A 44 10.68 4.42 -4.74
C SER A 44 9.81 3.41 -3.98
N CYS A 45 9.21 3.81 -2.86
CA CYS A 45 8.27 2.95 -2.13
C CYS A 45 6.98 2.70 -2.93
N GLY A 46 6.51 3.67 -3.73
CA GLY A 46 5.38 3.47 -4.63
C GLY A 46 5.65 2.40 -5.70
N ILE A 47 6.84 2.42 -6.30
CA ILE A 47 7.28 1.38 -7.25
C ILE A 47 7.33 0.02 -6.55
N ALA A 48 7.95 -0.05 -5.36
CA ALA A 48 8.02 -1.28 -4.58
C ALA A 48 6.62 -1.82 -4.21
N ALA A 49 5.67 -0.94 -3.86
CA ALA A 49 4.29 -1.32 -3.60
C ALA A 49 3.62 -1.91 -4.86
N GLY A 50 3.81 -1.31 -6.03
CA GLY A 50 3.31 -1.84 -7.29
C GLY A 50 3.84 -3.24 -7.63
N MET A 51 5.15 -3.46 -7.43
CA MET A 51 5.77 -4.77 -7.60
C MET A 51 5.24 -5.79 -6.58
N PHE A 52 5.07 -5.38 -5.32
CA PHE A 52 4.48 -6.21 -4.27
C PHE A 52 3.05 -6.66 -4.61
N ILE A 53 2.18 -5.73 -5.01
CA ILE A 53 0.80 -6.04 -5.42
C ILE A 53 0.79 -7.01 -6.61
N SER A 54 1.68 -6.82 -7.58
CA SER A 54 1.82 -7.72 -8.73
C SER A 54 2.24 -9.13 -8.29
N ALA A 55 3.15 -9.25 -7.33
CA ALA A 55 3.57 -10.53 -6.78
C ALA A 55 2.45 -11.24 -6.00
N ILE A 56 1.71 -10.50 -5.16
CA ILE A 56 0.53 -11.01 -4.44
C ILE A 56 -0.50 -11.59 -5.43
N HIS A 57 -0.79 -10.84 -6.50
CA HIS A 57 -1.72 -11.31 -7.53
C HIS A 57 -1.21 -12.56 -8.25
N ASN A 58 0.08 -12.60 -8.59
CA ASN A 58 0.69 -13.76 -9.24
C ASN A 58 0.67 -15.02 -8.35
N MET A 59 0.66 -14.86 -7.03
CA MET A 59 0.51 -15.97 -6.08
C MET A 59 -0.94 -16.47 -5.94
N GLY A 60 -1.92 -15.83 -6.60
CA GLY A 60 -3.34 -16.14 -6.46
C GLY A 60 -3.98 -15.55 -5.20
N LEU A 61 -3.32 -14.60 -4.55
CA LEU A 61 -3.83 -13.88 -3.38
C LEU A 61 -4.40 -12.51 -3.78
N VAL A 62 -5.12 -11.88 -2.85
CA VAL A 62 -5.68 -10.52 -3.01
C VAL A 62 -5.21 -9.60 -1.90
N THR A 63 -5.27 -8.29 -2.16
CA THR A 63 -4.99 -7.24 -1.17
C THR A 63 -5.81 -5.99 -1.43
N LEU A 64 -6.04 -5.20 -0.39
CA LEU A 64 -6.59 -3.85 -0.48
C LEU A 64 -5.50 -2.81 -0.19
N THR A 65 -5.23 -1.88 -1.10
CA THR A 65 -4.31 -0.76 -0.82
C THR A 65 -5.02 0.29 0.03
N HIS A 66 -4.74 0.33 1.32
CA HIS A 66 -5.41 1.22 2.27
C HIS A 66 -4.45 2.27 2.85
N THR A 67 -4.91 3.51 2.93
CA THR A 67 -4.21 4.62 3.61
C THR A 67 -5.01 5.02 4.87
N PRO A 68 -4.92 4.27 5.98
CA PRO A 68 -5.72 4.51 7.17
C PRO A 68 -5.35 5.87 7.78
N SER A 69 -6.22 6.87 7.66
CA SER A 69 -5.99 8.14 8.35
C SER A 69 -6.58 8.08 9.76
N PRO A 70 -5.82 8.45 10.82
CA PRO A 70 -4.41 8.90 10.79
C PRO A 70 -3.42 7.73 10.70
N MET A 71 -2.35 7.83 9.90
CA MET A 71 -1.35 6.74 9.76
C MET A 71 -0.26 6.75 10.84
N GLY A 72 -0.15 7.83 11.62
CA GLY A 72 0.91 8.02 12.61
C GLY A 72 0.93 6.94 13.70
N PHE A 73 -0.25 6.49 14.16
CA PHE A 73 -0.35 5.49 15.22
C PHE A 73 0.30 4.16 14.83
N LEU A 74 0.35 3.82 13.54
CA LEU A 74 0.99 2.58 13.07
C LEU A 74 2.49 2.56 13.39
N GLY A 75 3.14 3.72 13.34
CA GLY A 75 4.55 3.83 13.75
C GLY A 75 4.74 3.53 15.24
N GLU A 76 3.84 4.06 16.09
CA GLU A 76 3.90 3.88 17.54
C GLU A 76 3.64 2.43 17.94
N ILE A 77 2.54 1.82 17.47
CA ILE A 77 2.16 0.46 17.88
C ILE A 77 3.13 -0.61 17.35
N LEU A 78 3.78 -0.36 16.20
CA LEU A 78 4.77 -1.27 15.61
C LEU A 78 6.21 -0.94 16.00
N GLY A 79 6.42 0.03 16.91
CA GLY A 79 7.75 0.40 17.41
C GLY A 79 8.71 0.89 16.33
N ARG A 80 8.21 1.61 15.32
CA ARG A 80 9.02 2.11 14.21
C ARG A 80 9.67 3.45 14.59
N GLY A 81 10.89 3.67 14.10
CA GLY A 81 11.64 4.90 14.37
C GLY A 81 11.05 6.13 13.66
N GLU A 82 11.40 7.33 14.12
CA GLU A 82 10.86 8.58 13.57
C GLU A 82 11.16 8.81 12.08
N HIS A 83 12.25 8.22 11.59
CA HIS A 83 12.69 8.26 10.20
C HIS A 83 11.86 7.35 9.27
N GLU A 84 10.95 6.57 9.83
CA GLU A 84 10.03 5.73 9.08
C GLU A 84 8.62 6.30 9.13
N LYS A 85 7.99 6.40 7.96
CA LYS A 85 6.63 6.91 7.83
C LYS A 85 5.77 5.87 7.12
N ALA A 86 4.69 5.45 7.77
CA ALA A 86 3.72 4.55 7.17
C ALA A 86 3.17 5.18 5.88
N MET A 87 3.09 4.39 4.82
CA MET A 87 2.60 4.79 3.50
C MET A 87 1.37 3.99 3.06
N LEU A 88 1.35 2.68 3.30
CA LEU A 88 0.23 1.81 2.96
C LEU A 88 0.02 0.76 4.06
N LEU A 89 -1.23 0.37 4.25
CA LEU A 89 -1.66 -0.83 4.97
C LEU A 89 -2.37 -1.75 3.96
N MET A 90 -1.94 -3.00 3.91
CA MET A 90 -2.31 -3.98 2.90
C MET A 90 -2.65 -5.31 3.59
N PRO A 91 -3.93 -5.55 3.91
CA PRO A 91 -4.38 -6.90 4.29
C PRO A 91 -4.21 -7.84 3.10
N VAL A 92 -3.60 -9.01 3.32
CA VAL A 92 -3.29 -9.99 2.28
C VAL A 92 -3.90 -11.33 2.67
N GLY A 93 -4.54 -12.00 1.71
CA GLY A 93 -5.11 -13.33 1.90
C GLY A 93 -5.89 -13.81 0.68
N TYR A 94 -6.64 -14.89 0.87
CA TYR A 94 -7.66 -15.29 -0.09
C TYR A 94 -8.90 -14.38 0.05
N PRO A 95 -9.65 -14.14 -1.04
CA PRO A 95 -10.94 -13.49 -0.92
C PRO A 95 -11.90 -14.38 -0.12
N ALA A 96 -12.84 -13.76 0.61
CA ALA A 96 -13.95 -14.50 1.21
C ALA A 96 -14.83 -15.15 0.11
N ASP A 97 -15.50 -16.25 0.43
CA ASP A 97 -16.33 -17.01 -0.53
C ASP A 97 -17.39 -16.16 -1.25
N GLY A 98 -17.89 -15.10 -0.60
CA GLY A 98 -18.86 -14.15 -1.15
C GLY A 98 -18.30 -12.75 -1.40
N ALA A 99 -16.99 -12.61 -1.59
CA ALA A 99 -16.38 -11.30 -1.81
C ALA A 99 -16.90 -10.64 -3.10
N GLU A 100 -17.41 -9.42 -2.97
CA GLU A 100 -17.86 -8.60 -4.09
C GLU A 100 -16.87 -7.47 -4.38
N VAL A 101 -16.84 -7.02 -5.64
CA VAL A 101 -16.08 -5.84 -6.06
C VAL A 101 -17.01 -4.89 -6.81
N PRO A 102 -16.82 -3.56 -6.70
CA PRO A 102 -17.61 -2.62 -7.48
C PRO A 102 -17.37 -2.85 -8.98
N ASN A 103 -18.42 -2.73 -9.79
CA ASN A 103 -18.34 -2.86 -11.24
C ASN A 103 -17.71 -1.60 -11.85
N LEU A 104 -16.39 -1.48 -11.72
CA LEU A 104 -15.57 -0.39 -12.26
C LEU A 104 -14.96 -0.79 -13.61
N GLN A 105 -14.90 0.15 -14.53
CA GLN A 105 -14.21 -0.01 -15.81
C GLN A 105 -12.89 0.76 -15.77
N ARG A 106 -11.81 0.13 -16.22
CA ARG A 106 -10.53 0.83 -16.44
C ARG A 106 -10.65 1.67 -17.72
N LYS A 107 -9.93 2.78 -17.74
CA LYS A 107 -9.73 3.58 -18.95
C LYS A 107 -9.11 2.73 -20.05
N ALA A 108 -9.49 3.00 -21.30
CA ALA A 108 -8.89 2.42 -22.48
C ALA A 108 -7.45 2.92 -22.69
N LEU A 109 -6.69 2.27 -23.58
CA LEU A 109 -5.27 2.58 -23.80
C LEU A 109 -5.08 4.01 -24.34
N ASP A 110 -5.89 4.40 -25.30
CA ASP A 110 -5.92 5.74 -25.91
C ASP A 110 -6.29 6.85 -24.90
N GLU A 111 -6.91 6.51 -23.78
CA GLU A 111 -7.18 7.46 -22.69
C GLU A 111 -6.00 7.64 -21.71
N ILE A 112 -4.96 6.81 -21.81
CA ILE A 112 -3.82 6.80 -20.86
C ILE A 112 -2.43 6.82 -21.50
N SER A 113 -2.34 6.82 -22.84
CA SER A 113 -1.06 6.84 -23.56
C SER A 113 -1.09 7.73 -24.78
N ASP A 114 0.00 8.47 -25.00
CA ASP A 114 0.30 9.20 -26.24
C ASP A 114 1.49 8.53 -26.93
N PHE A 115 1.34 8.19 -28.21
CA PHE A 115 2.41 7.64 -29.05
C PHE A 115 2.91 8.73 -29.99
N ILE A 116 4.19 9.06 -29.90
CA ILE A 116 4.84 10.09 -30.72
C ILE A 116 5.81 9.36 -31.67
N GLU A 117 5.72 9.68 -32.96
CA GLU A 117 6.67 9.23 -34.00
C GLU A 117 7.96 10.06 -34.02
#